data_AF-K4A1N0-F1
#
_entry.id   AF-K4A1N0-F1
#
_cell.length_a   1.000
_cell.length_b   1.000
_cell.length_c   1.000
_cell.angle_alpha   90.00
_cell.angle_beta   90.00
_cell.angle_gamma   90.00
#
_symmetry.space_group_name_H-M   'P 1'
#
loop_
_entity.id
_entity.type
_entity.pdbx_description
1 polymer ?
#
loop_
_entity_poly.entity_id
_entity_poly.type
_entity_poly.pdbx_seq_one_letter_code
_entity_poly.pdbx_strand_id
1 'polypeptide(L)'
;MLEIKFAVLVQAVEATVVSAKVVDGSWLDRYRGRVVCRTASASKEDTVLLESRDGRMPVTCDGEIELSRSVVSVDIVGDEMDVVAEGAAAFTPIMNGKSRGTCL
;
A
#
# COMPACT_ATOMS: atom_id res chain seq x y z
N MET A 1 -19.31 12.15 14.75
CA MET A 1 -18.67 13.33 14.15
C MET A 1 -17.71 12.81 13.09
N LEU A 2 -17.81 13.28 11.84
CA LEU A 2 -16.94 12.87 10.74
C LEU A 2 -15.79 13.88 10.62
N GLU A 3 -14.55 13.41 10.62
CA GLU A 3 -13.36 14.24 10.37
C GLU A 3 -12.87 13.96 8.95
N ILE A 4 -12.64 15.02 8.17
CA ILE A 4 -12.15 14.94 6.80
C ILE A 4 -10.83 15.71 6.73
N LYS A 5 -9.79 15.04 6.23
CA LYS A 5 -8.50 15.65 5.93
C LYS A 5 -8.29 15.72 4.43
N PHE A 6 -7.63 16.77 3.96
CA PHE A 6 -7.26 16.93 2.57
C PHE A 6 -5.85 17.53 2.47
N ALA A 7 -5.14 17.18 1.41
CA ALA A 7 -3.86 17.76 1.04
C ALA A 7 -3.98 18.32 -0.38
N VAL A 8 -3.37 19.49 -0.62
CA VAL A 8 -3.36 20.12 -1.96
C VAL A 8 -2.02 19.82 -2.61
N LEU A 9 -2.06 19.21 -3.78
CA LEU A 9 -0.90 19.05 -4.66
C LEU A 9 -0.93 20.16 -5.71
N VAL A 10 0.14 20.96 -5.79
CA VAL A 10 0.20 22.15 -6.68
C VAL A 10 0.33 21.71 -8.14
N GLN A 11 1.08 20.65 -8.40
CA GLN A 11 1.19 20.00 -9.70
C GLN A 11 1.14 18.49 -9.47
N ALA A 12 0.20 17.79 -10.11
CA ALA A 12 0.06 16.36 -9.92
C ALA A 12 -0.23 15.61 -11.21
N VAL A 13 0.23 14.36 -11.27
CA VAL A 13 -0.15 13.37 -12.28
C VAL A 13 -0.81 12.17 -11.61
N GLU A 14 -1.62 11.44 -12.38
CA GLU A 14 -2.16 10.16 -11.94
C GLU A 14 -1.17 9.05 -12.25
N ALA A 15 -0.72 8.36 -11.21
CA ALA A 15 0.10 7.16 -11.32
C ALA A 15 -0.77 5.92 -11.09
N THR A 16 -0.55 4.88 -11.89
CA THR A 16 -1.27 3.61 -11.76
C THR A 16 -0.34 2.53 -11.22
N VAL A 17 -0.68 1.97 -10.07
CA VAL A 17 -0.05 0.77 -9.52
C VAL A 17 -0.62 -0.44 -10.26
N VAL A 18 0.20 -1.01 -11.15
CA VAL A 18 -0.20 -2.12 -12.04
C VAL A 18 -0.42 -3.41 -11.26
N SER A 19 0.47 -3.72 -10.31
CA SER A 19 0.35 -4.92 -9.49
C SER A 19 1.14 -4.81 -8.18
N ALA A 20 0.73 -5.59 -7.18
CA ALA A 20 1.49 -5.87 -5.98
C ALA A 20 1.48 -7.39 -5.78
N LYS A 21 2.65 -7.97 -5.45
CA LYS A 21 2.80 -9.43 -5.37
C LYS A 21 3.66 -9.83 -4.17
N VAL A 22 3.25 -10.90 -3.49
CA VAL A 22 4.08 -11.60 -2.51
C VAL A 22 5.16 -12.35 -3.28
N VAL A 23 6.40 -11.87 -3.18
CA VAL A 23 7.56 -12.43 -3.90
C VAL A 23 8.28 -13.52 -3.11
N ASP A 24 8.09 -13.56 -1.79
CA ASP A 24 8.65 -14.58 -0.91
C ASP A 24 7.67 -14.87 0.25
N GLY A 25 7.60 -16.15 0.65
CA GLY A 25 6.67 -16.65 1.65
C GLY A 25 5.21 -16.70 1.19
N SER A 26 4.30 -16.78 2.15
CA SER A 26 2.85 -16.81 1.91
C SER A 26 2.13 -15.84 2.84
N TRP A 27 1.10 -15.18 2.33
CA TRP A 27 0.20 -14.39 3.17
C TRP A 27 -0.90 -15.30 3.71
N LEU A 28 -0.93 -15.49 5.02
CA LEU A 28 -1.86 -16.46 5.59
C LEU A 28 -3.20 -15.82 5.89
N ASP A 29 -4.25 -16.63 5.72
CA ASP A 29 -5.65 -16.25 5.80
C ASP A 29 -6.05 -15.53 7.08
N ARG A 30 -5.35 -15.86 8.18
CA ARG A 30 -5.60 -15.28 9.50
C ARG A 30 -4.99 -13.89 9.69
N TYR A 31 -4.26 -13.37 8.70
CA TYR A 31 -3.57 -12.08 8.80
C TYR A 31 -4.20 -10.99 7.99
N ARG A 32 -4.33 -9.88 8.70
CA ARG A 32 -4.80 -8.62 8.16
C ARG A 32 -3.62 -7.88 7.55
N GLY A 33 -3.93 -7.08 6.54
CA GLY A 33 -2.93 -6.32 5.81
C GLY A 33 -3.48 -5.01 5.26
N ARG A 34 -2.55 -4.12 5.00
CA ARG A 34 -2.80 -2.86 4.32
C ARG A 34 -1.69 -2.66 3.29
N VAL A 35 -2.07 -2.32 2.07
CA VAL A 35 -1.15 -1.82 1.05
C VAL A 35 -1.37 -0.33 0.93
N VAL A 36 -0.30 0.44 1.02
CA VAL A 36 -0.34 1.89 0.92
C VAL A 36 0.65 2.41 -0.09
N CYS A 37 0.35 3.58 -0.61
CA CYS A 37 1.23 4.40 -1.39
C CYS A 37 1.59 5.65 -0.60
N ARG A 38 2.87 5.97 -0.55
CA ARG A 38 3.42 7.17 0.08
C ARG A 38 4.12 8.02 -0.96
N THR A 39 3.67 9.26 -1.09
CA THR A 39 4.30 10.28 -1.94
C THR A 39 5.19 11.18 -1.11
N ALA A 40 6.33 11.61 -1.65
CA ALA A 40 7.27 12.46 -0.93
C ALA A 40 6.68 13.82 -0.49
N SER A 41 5.76 14.40 -1.27
CA SER A 41 5.26 15.76 -1.05
C SER A 41 3.97 15.85 -0.21
N ALA A 42 3.09 14.83 -0.27
CA ALA A 42 1.83 14.84 0.47
C ALA A 42 2.04 14.44 1.94
N SER A 43 2.40 15.42 2.78
CA SER A 43 2.19 15.45 4.23
C SER A 43 2.23 14.10 4.99
N LYS A 44 3.21 13.21 4.75
CA LYS A 44 3.35 11.90 5.44
C LYS A 44 2.09 11.00 5.53
N GLU A 45 1.00 11.33 4.84
CA GLU A 45 -0.24 10.55 4.93
C GLU A 45 -0.26 9.50 3.81
N ASP A 46 -0.57 8.27 4.21
CA ASP A 46 -0.54 7.12 3.34
C ASP A 46 -1.84 7.01 2.55
N THR A 47 -1.73 6.97 1.23
CA THR A 47 -2.88 6.65 0.37
C THR A 47 -3.12 5.15 0.42
N VAL A 48 -4.28 4.74 0.93
CA VAL A 48 -4.65 3.32 1.06
C VAL A 48 -5.03 2.72 -0.27
N LEU A 49 -4.23 1.78 -0.78
CA LEU A 49 -4.55 1.01 -1.98
C LEU A 49 -5.44 -0.20 -1.67
N LEU A 50 -5.24 -0.79 -0.48
CA LEU A 50 -5.99 -1.92 0.02
C LEU A 50 -5.92 -1.92 1.55
N GLU A 51 -7.04 -2.24 2.19
CA GLU A 51 -7.10 -2.50 3.63
C GLU A 51 -8.05 -3.67 3.87
N SER A 52 -7.52 -4.80 4.32
CA SER A 52 -8.34 -6.01 4.54
C SER A 52 -9.30 -5.84 5.73
N ARG A 53 -9.05 -4.86 6.60
CA ARG A 53 -9.81 -4.56 7.83
C ARG A 53 -9.93 -5.80 8.71
N ASP A 54 -11.13 -6.36 8.82
CA ASP A 54 -11.43 -7.57 9.59
C ASP A 54 -11.38 -8.85 8.77
N GLY A 55 -11.22 -8.73 7.45
CA GLY A 55 -11.17 -9.83 6.50
C GLY A 55 -9.75 -10.32 6.21
N ARG A 56 -9.72 -11.50 5.58
CA ARG A 56 -8.52 -12.08 4.96
C ARG A 56 -7.98 -11.14 3.88
N MET A 57 -6.66 -11.04 3.77
CA MET A 57 -6.02 -10.33 2.68
C MET A 57 -6.33 -11.01 1.33
N PRO A 58 -6.84 -10.29 0.32
CA PRO A 58 -7.18 -10.85 -0.98
C PRO A 58 -5.91 -11.12 -1.80
N VAL A 59 -5.32 -12.29 -1.57
CA VAL A 59 -4.10 -12.76 -2.25
C VAL A 59 -4.45 -13.99 -3.08
N THR A 60 -4.13 -13.94 -4.37
CA THR A 60 -4.37 -15.04 -5.33
C THR A 60 -3.41 -16.21 -5.11
N CYS A 61 -3.67 -17.35 -5.77
CA CYS A 61 -2.76 -18.50 -5.75
C CYS A 61 -1.36 -18.17 -6.29
N ASP A 62 -1.27 -17.18 -7.18
CA ASP A 62 -0.01 -16.70 -7.76
C ASP A 62 0.68 -15.63 -6.90
N GLY A 63 0.14 -15.34 -5.71
CA GLY A 63 0.67 -14.36 -4.76
C GLY A 63 0.32 -12.91 -5.10
N GLU A 64 -0.52 -12.65 -6.10
CA GLU A 64 -0.95 -11.29 -6.45
C GLU A 64 -1.93 -10.77 -5.41
N ILE A 65 -1.75 -9.51 -5.02
CA ILE A 65 -2.60 -8.81 -4.06
C ILE A 65 -3.62 -7.99 -4.85
N GLU A 66 -4.90 -8.31 -4.69
CA GLU A 66 -5.98 -7.61 -5.37
C GLU A 66 -6.24 -6.25 -4.69
N LEU A 67 -5.75 -5.17 -5.30
CA LEU A 67 -5.91 -3.82 -4.78
C LEU A 67 -7.36 -3.34 -4.88
N SER A 68 -7.86 -2.65 -3.85
CA SER A 68 -9.17 -2.00 -3.90
C SER A 68 -9.16 -0.75 -4.78
N ARG A 69 -7.99 -0.11 -4.91
CA ARG A 69 -7.72 0.97 -5.86
C ARG A 69 -6.29 0.87 -6.37
N SER A 70 -6.08 1.22 -7.63
CA SER A 70 -4.76 1.19 -8.29
C SER A 70 -4.24 2.58 -8.65
N VAL A 71 -5.09 3.60 -8.71
CA VAL A 71 -4.69 4.96 -9.11
C VAL A 71 -4.47 5.86 -7.91
N VAL A 72 -3.35 6.57 -7.93
CA VAL A 72 -2.92 7.56 -6.92
C VAL A 72 -2.46 8.84 -7.59
N SER A 73 -2.64 9.98 -6.91
CA SER A 73 -2.12 11.26 -7.37
C SER A 73 -0.72 11.46 -6.80
N VAL A 74 0.26 11.75 -7.66
CA VAL A 74 1.66 12.01 -7.29
C VAL A 74 2.06 13.40 -7.74
N ASP A 75 2.96 14.04 -6.99
CA ASP A 75 3.40 15.40 -7.26
C ASP A 75 4.57 15.42 -8.25
N ILE A 76 4.53 16.35 -9.20
CA ILE A 76 5.53 16.50 -10.26
C ILE A 76 6.85 17.08 -9.73
N VAL A 77 6.83 17.74 -8.57
CA VAL A 77 8.04 18.37 -8.01
C VAL A 77 8.88 17.38 -7.16
N GLY A 78 8.44 16.13 -7.03
CA GLY A 78 9.15 15.10 -6.27
C GLY A 78 8.68 13.70 -6.61
N ASP A 79 8.90 13.28 -7.86
CA ASP A 79 8.54 12.02 -8.54
C ASP A 79 8.77 10.69 -7.78
N GLU A 80 9.20 10.72 -6.52
CA GLU A 80 9.42 9.52 -5.74
C GLU A 80 8.14 9.07 -5.02
N MET A 81 7.65 7.92 -5.45
CA MET A 81 6.51 7.22 -4.87
C MET A 81 6.95 5.88 -4.29
N ASP A 82 6.70 5.66 -3.00
CA ASP A 82 6.97 4.40 -2.33
C ASP A 82 5.67 3.63 -2.07
N VAL A 83 5.59 2.41 -2.58
CA VAL A 83 4.54 1.45 -2.24
C VAL A 83 5.02 0.62 -1.06
N VAL A 84 4.22 0.60 0.01
CA VAL A 84 4.52 -0.11 1.24
C VAL A 84 3.39 -1.08 1.55
N ALA A 85 3.75 -2.35 1.77
CA ALA A 85 2.84 -3.35 2.31
C ALA A 85 3.13 -3.56 3.80
N GLU A 86 2.09 -3.46 4.63
CA GLU A 86 2.16 -3.66 6.07
C GLU A 86 1.16 -4.75 6.49
N GLY A 87 1.59 -5.69 7.32
CA GLY A 87 0.75 -6.78 7.82
C GLY A 87 1.23 -7.28 9.17
N ALA A 88 0.28 -7.60 10.05
CA ALA A 88 0.57 -8.20 11.35
C ALA A 88 0.30 -9.71 11.27
N ALA A 89 1.38 -10.49 11.22
CA ALA A 89 1.36 -11.93 11.14
C ALA A 89 1.80 -12.59 12.46
N ALA A 90 0.88 -13.23 13.21
CA ALA A 90 1.16 -14.13 14.34
C ALA A 90 1.71 -15.50 13.90
N PHE A 91 2.74 -15.49 13.07
CA PHE A 91 3.49 -16.68 12.66
C PHE A 91 4.80 -16.44 13.33
N THR A 92 5.18 -17.23 14.33
CA THR A 92 6.41 -17.05 15.12
C THR A 92 7.55 -16.55 14.23
N PRO A 93 7.79 -15.22 14.13
CA PRO A 93 8.60 -14.70 13.05
C PRO A 93 9.89 -14.20 13.66
N ILE A 94 11.00 -14.48 13.00
CA ILE A 94 12.27 -13.88 13.42
C ILE A 94 12.20 -12.35 13.21
N MET A 95 11.29 -11.80 12.36
CA MET A 95 11.11 -10.35 12.19
C MET A 95 9.68 -9.90 11.81
N ASN A 96 9.26 -8.75 12.35
CA ASN A 96 8.22 -7.89 11.75
C ASN A 96 8.72 -7.37 10.41
N GLY A 97 7.90 -7.43 9.35
CA GLY A 97 8.33 -7.04 7.99
C GLY A 97 7.56 -5.83 7.46
N LYS A 98 8.31 -4.81 7.03
CA LYS A 98 7.81 -3.71 6.18
C LYS A 98 8.62 -3.78 4.89
N SER A 99 7.96 -4.07 3.77
CA SER A 99 8.60 -4.04 2.46
C SER A 99 8.29 -2.72 1.77
N ARG A 100 9.29 -2.15 1.10
CA ARG A 100 9.18 -0.91 0.32
C ARG A 100 9.59 -1.22 -1.12
N GLY A 101 8.79 -0.79 -2.07
CA GLY A 101 9.17 -0.73 -3.48
C GLY A 101 8.94 0.69 -3.98
N THR A 102 9.92 1.23 -4.70
CA THR A 102 9.81 2.56 -5.32
C THR A 102 9.34 2.39 -6.76
N CYS A 103 8.34 3.16 -7.16
CA CYS A 103 7.98 3.28 -8.57
C CYS A 103 8.82 4.42 -9.18
N LEU A 104 9.54 4.12 -10.26
CA LEU A 104 10.25 5.10 -11.09
C LEU A 104 9.34 5.63 -12.19
#